data_AF-A0A7J4KAT2-F1
#
_entry.id   AF-A0A7J4KAT2-F1
#
_cell.length_a   1.000
_cell.length_b   1.000
_cell.length_c   1.000
_cell.angle_alpha   90.00
_cell.angle_beta   90.00
_cell.angle_gamma   90.00
#
_symmetry.space_group_name_H-M   'P 1'
#
loop_
_entity.id
_entity.type
_entity.pdbx_description
1 polymer ?
#
loop_
_entity_poly.entity_id
_entity_poly.type
_entity_poly.pdbx_seq_one_letter_code
_entity_poly.pdbx_strand_id
1 'polypeptide(L)'
;MTLLTAGIIAFSLVISGGLPQRQDRNISPLTLVEVRDYEGAHLSSIADFRENSIRGPQYLSAATYPLKISGLVSKPQSISYDEILTTFPQYEKKDHALLC
;
A
#
# COMPACT_ATOMS: atom_id res chain seq x y z
N MET A 1 34.99 -39.19 29.69
CA MET A 1 34.89 -38.63 28.32
C MET A 1 33.87 -39.35 27.42
N THR A 2 33.16 -40.38 27.91
CA THR A 2 32.12 -41.11 27.15
C THR A 2 30.68 -40.76 27.56
N LEU A 3 30.47 -40.30 28.80
CA LEU A 3 29.15 -39.83 29.28
C LEU A 3 28.81 -38.42 28.78
N LEU A 4 29.83 -37.57 28.57
CA LEU A 4 29.67 -36.20 28.05
C LEU A 4 29.26 -36.19 26.57
N THR A 5 29.69 -37.16 25.77
CA THR A 5 29.35 -37.24 24.34
C THR A 5 27.91 -37.69 24.11
N ALA A 6 27.38 -38.60 24.94
CA ALA A 6 25.99 -39.05 24.85
C ALA A 6 24.97 -37.92 25.15
N GLY A 7 25.28 -37.04 26.10
CA GLY A 7 24.44 -35.88 26.42
C GLY A 7 24.37 -34.84 25.29
N ILE A 8 25.46 -34.67 24.54
CA ILE A 8 25.54 -33.70 23.42
C ILE A 8 24.75 -34.22 22.19
N ILE A 9 24.75 -35.53 21.94
CA ILE A 9 23.98 -36.17 20.85
C ILE A 9 22.47 -36.05 21.11
N ALA A 10 22.04 -36.20 22.37
CA ALA A 10 20.63 -36.03 22.73
C ALA A 10 20.15 -34.58 22.55
N PHE A 11 20.99 -33.59 22.88
CA PHE A 11 20.65 -32.17 22.72
C PHE A 11 20.58 -31.75 21.24
N SER A 12 21.46 -32.31 20.40
CA SER A 12 21.44 -32.04 18.95
C SER A 12 20.27 -32.71 18.22
N LEU A 13 19.73 -33.82 18.73
CA LEU A 13 18.52 -34.46 18.20
C LEU A 13 17.24 -33.69 18.56
N VAL A 14 17.20 -33.04 19.73
CA VAL A 14 16.07 -32.17 20.15
C VAL A 14 16.02 -30.88 19.33
N ILE A 15 17.17 -30.34 18.90
CA ILE A 15 17.21 -29.14 18.03
C ILE A 15 16.75 -29.47 16.59
N SER A 16 16.84 -30.73 16.16
CA SER A 16 16.43 -31.16 14.81
C SER A 16 14.93 -31.49 14.68
N GLY A 17 14.22 -31.63 15.81
CA GLY A 17 12.79 -31.98 15.88
C GLY A 17 11.84 -30.79 15.70
N GLY A 18 11.83 -30.19 14.51
CA GLY A 18 10.64 -29.50 13.97
C GLY A 18 10.16 -28.25 14.72
N LEU A 19 10.90 -27.14 14.61
CA LEU A 19 10.20 -25.85 14.54
C LEU A 19 9.18 -25.96 13.38
N PRO A 20 7.90 -25.62 13.57
CA PRO A 20 7.01 -25.46 12.44
C PRO A 20 7.65 -24.40 11.56
N GLN A 21 8.19 -24.82 10.41
CA GLN A 21 8.55 -23.91 9.34
C GLN A 21 7.31 -23.05 9.15
N ARG A 22 7.42 -21.75 9.42
CA ARG A 22 6.45 -20.80 8.89
C ARG A 22 6.47 -21.07 7.40
N GLN A 23 5.45 -21.77 6.94
CA GLN A 23 5.11 -21.81 5.54
C GLN A 23 4.74 -20.36 5.27
N ASP A 24 5.74 -19.57 4.87
CA ASP A 24 5.49 -18.35 4.12
C ASP A 24 4.59 -18.83 3.01
N ARG A 25 3.29 -18.58 3.18
CA ARG A 25 2.32 -18.81 2.12
C ARG A 25 2.97 -18.10 0.95
N ASN A 26 3.28 -18.86 -0.09
CA ASN A 26 3.60 -18.28 -1.37
C ASN A 26 2.36 -17.47 -1.75
N ILE A 27 2.34 -16.19 -1.35
CA ILE A 27 1.34 -15.24 -1.77
C ILE A 27 1.68 -15.09 -3.23
N SER A 28 1.03 -15.90 -4.08
CA SER A 28 1.03 -15.70 -5.51
C SER A 28 0.66 -14.22 -5.70
N PRO A 29 1.56 -13.39 -6.25
CA PRO A 29 1.25 -11.98 -6.41
C PRO A 29 -0.01 -11.91 -7.25
N LEU A 30 -1.10 -11.41 -6.65
CA LEU A 30 -2.33 -11.16 -7.38
C LEU A 30 -1.93 -10.28 -8.56
N THR A 31 -2.00 -10.83 -9.77
CA THR A 31 -1.72 -10.09 -10.99
C THR A 31 -2.63 -8.87 -10.97
N LEU A 32 -2.06 -7.67 -10.82
CA LEU A 32 -2.83 -6.44 -10.73
C LEU A 32 -3.58 -6.22 -12.05
N VAL A 33 -4.89 -6.49 -12.09
CA VAL A 33 -5.71 -6.33 -13.30
C VAL A 33 -6.48 -5.02 -13.18
N GLU A 34 -6.15 -4.04 -14.02
CA GLU A 34 -6.90 -2.79 -14.13
C GLU A 34 -8.09 -2.98 -15.11
N VAL A 35 -9.33 -2.70 -14.68
CA VAL A 35 -10.47 -2.59 -15.62
C VAL A 35 -10.59 -1.16 -16.08
N ARG A 36 -10.35 -0.98 -17.37
CA ARG A 36 -10.43 0.31 -18.06
C ARG A 36 -11.76 0.51 -18.76
N ASP A 37 -12.55 -0.55 -18.94
CA ASP A 37 -13.80 -0.54 -19.69
C ASP A 37 -14.87 -1.39 -18.97
N TYR A 38 -16.08 -0.85 -18.83
CA TYR A 38 -17.22 -1.53 -18.21
C TYR A 38 -18.50 -1.24 -19.00
N GLU A 39 -19.27 -2.28 -19.31
CA GLU A 39 -20.51 -2.17 -20.12
C GLU A 39 -20.34 -1.42 -21.45
N GLY A 40 -19.16 -1.53 -22.07
CA GLY A 40 -18.84 -0.83 -23.32
C GLY A 40 -18.45 0.64 -23.15
N ALA A 41 -18.36 1.15 -21.92
CA ALA A 41 -17.91 2.50 -21.59
C ALA A 41 -16.50 2.50 -20.98
N HIS A 42 -15.66 3.45 -21.41
CA HIS A 42 -14.31 3.61 -20.88
C HIS A 42 -14.36 4.28 -19.50
N LEU A 43 -13.97 3.55 -18.45
CA LEU A 43 -14.00 4.03 -17.06
C LEU A 43 -12.93 5.08 -16.76
N SER A 44 -11.86 5.15 -17.56
CA SER A 44 -10.78 6.14 -17.41
C SER A 44 -10.96 7.40 -18.27
N SER A 45 -12.15 7.60 -18.85
CA SER A 45 -12.45 8.82 -19.58
C SER A 45 -12.47 10.02 -18.61
N ILE A 46 -11.44 10.86 -18.67
CA ILE A 46 -11.40 12.12 -17.90
C ILE A 46 -12.48 13.12 -18.37
N ALA A 47 -13.05 12.88 -19.56
CA ALA A 47 -14.14 13.65 -20.11
C ALA A 47 -15.50 13.28 -19.48
N ASP A 48 -15.65 12.05 -18.98
CA ASP A 48 -16.87 11.59 -18.30
C ASP A 48 -16.79 11.96 -16.81
N PHE A 49 -16.92 13.26 -16.55
CA PHE A 49 -16.83 13.82 -15.21
C PHE A 49 -18.03 13.37 -14.34
N ARG A 50 -17.78 12.42 -13.44
CA ARG A 50 -18.75 11.99 -12.41
C ARG A 50 -18.76 13.01 -11.27
N GLU A 51 -19.61 14.03 -11.38
CA GLU A 51 -19.68 15.14 -10.42
C GLU A 51 -20.43 14.76 -9.14
N ASN A 52 -19.72 14.71 -8.01
CA ASN A 52 -20.28 14.49 -6.67
C ASN A 52 -20.11 15.71 -5.74
N SER A 53 -19.78 16.88 -6.29
CA SER A 53 -19.50 18.09 -5.51
C SER A 53 -20.76 18.72 -4.94
N ILE A 54 -20.74 19.03 -3.64
CA ILE A 54 -21.83 19.77 -2.95
C ILE A 54 -21.97 21.20 -3.50
N ARG A 55 -20.86 21.82 -3.93
CA ARG A 55 -20.81 23.21 -4.42
C ARG A 55 -20.33 23.32 -5.87
N GLY A 56 -20.35 22.21 -6.61
CA GLY A 56 -19.77 22.13 -7.95
C GLY A 56 -18.24 22.25 -7.98
N PRO A 57 -17.67 22.37 -9.18
CA PRO A 57 -16.23 22.44 -9.39
C PRO A 57 -15.61 23.67 -8.72
N GLN A 58 -14.40 23.50 -8.18
CA GLN A 58 -13.63 24.58 -7.58
C GLN A 58 -12.42 24.90 -8.45
N TYR A 59 -12.17 26.20 -8.66
CA TYR A 59 -11.04 26.70 -9.44
C TYR A 59 -9.98 27.22 -8.46
N LEU A 60 -8.89 26.48 -8.32
CA LEU A 60 -7.82 26.76 -7.37
C LEU A 60 -6.52 27.06 -8.10
N SER A 61 -5.69 27.92 -7.52
CA SER A 61 -4.32 28.15 -7.98
C SER A 61 -3.36 27.31 -7.15
N ALA A 62 -2.62 26.41 -7.80
CA ALA A 62 -1.62 25.56 -7.16
C ALA A 62 -0.55 26.36 -6.39
N ALA A 63 -0.25 27.58 -6.85
CA ALA A 63 0.70 28.48 -6.19
C ALA A 63 0.22 29.01 -4.84
N THR A 64 -1.08 29.00 -4.56
CA THR A 64 -1.68 29.67 -3.39
C THR A 64 -2.54 28.76 -2.53
N TYR A 65 -2.73 27.49 -2.93
CA TYR A 65 -3.61 26.55 -2.25
C TYR A 65 -2.81 25.47 -1.51
N PRO A 66 -2.45 25.68 -0.23
CA PRO A 66 -1.69 24.69 0.53
C PRO A 66 -2.59 23.56 1.06
N LEU A 67 -1.99 22.37 1.19
CA LEU A 67 -2.54 21.29 1.99
C LEU A 67 -2.35 21.59 3.48
N LYS A 68 -3.44 21.62 4.25
CA LYS A 68 -3.40 21.83 5.70
C LYS A 68 -3.60 20.50 6.44
N ILE A 69 -2.61 20.10 7.22
CA ILE A 69 -2.68 18.94 8.12
C ILE A 69 -2.94 19.46 9.54
N SER A 70 -4.08 19.07 10.13
CA SER A 70 -4.54 19.59 11.43
C SER A 70 -5.36 18.53 12.18
N GLY A 71 -5.83 18.86 13.39
CA GLY A 71 -6.59 17.94 14.25
C GLY A 71 -5.72 17.36 15.36
N LEU A 72 -5.81 16.05 15.58
CA LEU A 72 -5.04 15.35 16.62
C LEU A 72 -3.61 15.06 16.15
N VAL A 73 -2.86 16.12 15.90
CA VAL A 73 -1.45 16.07 15.50
C VAL A 73 -0.63 16.95 16.44
N SER A 74 0.62 16.56 16.71
CA SER A 74 1.51 17.32 17.60
C SER A 74 1.95 18.65 16.98
N LYS A 75 2.09 18.69 15.65
CA LYS A 75 2.48 19.89 14.89
C LYS A 75 1.61 19.98 13.64
N PRO A 76 0.66 20.92 13.59
CA PRO A 76 -0.06 21.23 12.35
C PRO A 76 0.90 21.67 11.24
N GLN A 77 0.57 21.36 9.99
CA GLN A 77 1.39 21.69 8.83
C GLN A 77 0.57 22.37 7.73
N SER A 78 1.25 23.20 6.94
CA SER A 78 0.72 23.84 5.74
C SER A 78 1.75 23.65 4.62
N ILE A 79 1.46 22.75 3.69
CA ILE A 79 2.41 22.23 2.70
C ILE A 79 2.00 22.75 1.31
N SER A 80 2.95 23.31 0.54
CA SER A 80 2.68 23.78 -0.82
C SER A 80 2.58 22.61 -1.81
N TYR A 81 2.02 22.87 -3.00
CA TYR A 81 1.97 21.85 -4.05
C TYR A 81 3.39 21.41 -4.49
N ASP A 82 4.32 22.35 -4.67
CA ASP A 82 5.69 22.03 -5.06
C ASP A 82 6.44 21.23 -3.99
N GLU A 83 6.18 21.51 -2.71
CA GLU A 83 6.76 20.76 -1.60
C GLU A 83 6.25 19.31 -1.58
N ILE A 84 4.96 19.09 -1.88
CA ILE A 84 4.39 17.73 -2.00
C ILE A 84 5.15 16.92 -3.05
N LEU A 85 5.39 17.50 -4.23
CA LEU A 85 6.01 16.82 -5.36
C LEU A 85 7.49 16.49 -5.14
N THR A 86 8.19 17.31 -4.35
CA THR A 86 9.65 17.24 -4.19
C THR A 86 10.11 16.56 -2.91
N THR A 87 9.29 16.58 -1.86
CA THR A 87 9.69 16.14 -0.51
C THR A 87 9.26 14.71 -0.21
N PHE A 88 8.14 14.25 -0.78
CA PHE A 88 7.53 12.97 -0.43
C PHE A 88 7.76 11.91 -1.52
N PRO A 89 7.92 10.63 -1.15
CA PRO A 89 7.96 9.55 -2.12
C PRO A 89 6.65 9.48 -2.88
N GLN A 90 6.75 9.30 -4.20
CA GLN A 90 5.61 9.14 -5.09
C GLN A 90 5.20 7.68 -5.15
N TYR A 91 3.90 7.41 -5.03
CA TYR A 91 3.34 6.08 -5.12
C TYR A 91 2.25 6.05 -6.18
N GLU A 92 2.27 5.01 -7.00
CA GLU A 92 1.22 4.71 -7.96
C GLU A 92 0.45 3.49 -7.47
N LYS A 93 -0.88 3.62 -7.37
CA LYS A 93 -1.78 2.49 -7.11
C LYS A 93 -2.64 2.31 -8.36
N LYS A 94 -2.62 1.10 -8.92
CA LYS A 94 -3.62 0.71 -9.94
C LYS A 94 -4.74 -0.05 -9.25
N ASP A 95 -5.97 0.27 -9.61
CA ASP A 95 -7.11 -0.43 -9.05
C ASP A 95 -7.21 -1.82 -9.68
N HIS A 96 -7.36 -2.83 -8.81
CA HIS A 96 -7.61 -4.20 -9.22
C HIS A 96 -9.11 -4.35 -9.40
N ALA A 97 -9.54 -4.61 -10.62
CA ALA A 97 -10.93 -4.84 -10.89
C ALA A 97 -11.24 -6.32 -10.83
N LEU A 98 -12.15 -6.63 -9.91
CA LEU A 98 -12.74 -7.95 -9.81
C LEU A 98 -13.60 -8.16 -11.06
N LEU A 99 -13.19 -9.11 -11.89
CA LEU A 99 -14.02 -9.66 -12.95
C LEU A 99 -15.33 -10.19 -12.30
N CYS A 100 -16.43 -9.49 -12.53
CA CYS A 100 -17.78 -10.04 -12.33
C CYS A 100 -18.16 -10.89 -13.55
#